data_AF-A0A7S1ZWX6-F1
#
_entry.id   AF-A0A7S1ZWX6-F1
#
_cell.length_a   1.000
_cell.length_b   1.000
_cell.length_c   1.000
_cell.angle_alpha   90.00
_cell.angle_beta   90.00
_cell.angle_gamma   90.00
#
_symmetry.space_group_name_H-M   'P 1'
#
loop_
_entity.id
_entity.type
_entity.pdbx_description
1 polymer ?
#
loop_
_entity_poly.entity_id
_entity_poly.type
_entity_poly.pdbx_seq_one_letter_code
_entity_poly.pdbx_strand_id
1 'polypeptide(L)'
;MVFTKRWLLSASIVFGGPALSAVSSFSPVVTPKASSAPPSPRQFFLSHFDKSAISPDTAALTYLEINGWLISTGGLTILVDPILEGPLDFGIPAIYSASKRILPSSGLCESLPPIDCLLITQGLDDHAHERTLKKLCKLDRSIPIVAPPSAQGTLERSGFPSSNISFIQPGGRITLGQRFGDNSKAANYDQNVVVRATTGALVGPPWEARE
;
A
#
# COMPACT_ATOMS: atom_id res chain seq x y z
N MET A 1 22.91 26.72 3.12
CA MET A 1 23.38 25.35 3.37
C MET A 1 22.35 24.66 4.24
N VAL A 2 21.38 23.95 3.65
CA VAL A 2 20.32 23.24 4.39
C VAL A 2 20.57 21.75 4.24
N PHE A 3 21.14 21.13 5.26
CA PHE A 3 21.20 19.67 5.35
C PHE A 3 19.80 19.18 5.70
N THR A 4 19.10 18.55 4.76
CA THR A 4 17.86 17.82 5.08
C THR A 4 18.19 16.33 5.11
N LYS A 5 18.35 15.78 6.31
CA LYS A 5 18.28 14.33 6.52
C LYS A 5 16.85 13.90 6.20
N ARG A 6 16.70 13.00 5.22
CA ARG A 6 15.42 12.51 4.71
C ARG A 6 15.23 11.07 5.20
N TRP A 7 14.12 10.79 5.86
CA TRP A 7 13.81 9.46 6.40
C TRP A 7 12.49 8.97 5.80
N LEU A 8 12.49 7.74 5.33
CA LEU A 8 11.29 6.93 5.12
C LEU A 8 11.35 5.84 6.19
N LEU A 9 10.26 5.61 6.92
CA LEU A 9 10.21 4.54 7.90
C LEU A 9 9.99 3.22 7.16
N SER A 10 10.98 2.34 7.23
CA SER A 10 10.81 0.94 6.93
C SER A 10 11.05 0.10 8.19
N ALA A 11 10.15 -0.83 8.45
CA ALA A 11 10.19 -1.69 9.62
C ALA A 11 10.05 -3.14 9.17
N SER A 12 10.93 -4.01 9.66
CA SER A 12 10.78 -5.45 9.53
C SER A 12 10.34 -6.03 10.87
N ILE A 13 9.25 -6.80 10.88
CA ILE A 13 8.74 -7.52 12.05
C ILE A 13 8.94 -9.01 11.79
N VAL A 14 9.64 -9.70 12.68
CA VAL A 14 9.79 -11.16 12.68
C VAL A 14 8.84 -11.76 13.71
N PHE A 15 7.97 -12.67 13.28
CA PHE A 15 7.05 -13.43 14.11
C PHE A 15 7.71 -14.74 14.56
N GLY A 16 8.44 -14.73 15.67
CA GLY A 16 8.94 -15.95 16.32
C GLY A 16 7.85 -16.61 17.18
N GLY A 17 7.69 -17.94 17.10
CA GLY A 17 6.80 -18.71 17.97
C GLY A 17 7.16 -18.65 19.47
N PRO A 18 6.49 -19.42 20.33
CA PRO A 18 5.44 -19.00 21.29
C PRO A 18 5.81 -17.86 22.28
N ALA A 19 6.98 -17.25 22.20
CA ALA A 19 7.34 -16.03 22.91
C ALA A 19 7.52 -14.90 21.88
N LEU A 20 6.58 -13.97 21.86
CA LEU A 20 6.61 -12.76 21.03
C LEU A 20 7.86 -11.93 21.37
N SER A 21 8.94 -12.11 20.64
CA SER A 21 10.03 -11.14 20.57
C SER A 21 9.95 -10.41 19.23
N ALA A 22 9.25 -9.28 19.21
CA ALA A 22 9.32 -8.36 18.08
C ALA A 22 10.73 -7.74 18.08
N VAL A 23 11.66 -8.32 17.32
CA VAL A 23 12.94 -7.66 17.06
C VAL A 23 12.69 -6.65 15.95
N SER A 24 12.38 -5.40 16.33
CA SER A 24 12.34 -4.30 15.37
C SER A 24 13.77 -3.98 14.94
N SER A 25 14.24 -4.56 13.83
CA SER A 25 15.47 -4.09 13.19
C SER A 25 15.12 -2.90 12.32
N PHE A 26 15.42 -1.71 12.79
CA PHE A 26 15.46 -0.53 11.93
C PHE A 26 16.77 -0.58 11.15
N SER A 27 16.72 -0.94 9.87
CA SER A 27 17.88 -0.77 9.01
C SER A 27 18.07 0.74 8.76
N PRO A 28 19.18 1.36 9.19
CA PRO A 28 19.50 2.69 8.72
C PRO A 28 19.68 2.60 7.20
N VAL A 29 18.92 3.39 6.45
CA VAL A 29 19.19 3.59 5.02
C VAL A 29 20.64 4.06 4.93
N VAL A 30 21.49 3.25 4.31
CA VAL A 30 22.89 3.59 4.03
C VAL A 30 22.87 4.94 3.33
N THR A 31 23.33 5.99 4.01
CA THR A 31 23.54 7.29 3.37
C THR A 31 24.50 7.06 2.21
N PRO A 32 24.08 7.28 0.96
CA PRO A 32 25.03 7.33 -0.13
C PRO A 32 26.04 8.42 0.23
N LYS A 33 27.33 8.10 0.10
CA LYS A 33 28.39 9.10 0.13
C LYS A 33 27.98 10.23 -0.81
N ALA A 34 28.12 11.49 -0.38
CA ALA A 34 27.50 12.70 -0.95
C ALA A 34 27.92 13.08 -2.39
N SER A 35 28.11 12.12 -3.29
CA SER A 35 28.70 12.28 -4.62
C SER A 35 27.89 11.61 -5.74
N SER A 36 26.93 10.72 -5.45
CA SER A 36 26.06 10.14 -6.47
C SER A 36 24.68 10.83 -6.49
N ALA A 37 24.16 11.11 -7.69
CA ALA A 37 22.78 11.58 -7.89
C ALA A 37 21.79 10.77 -7.02
N PRO A 38 20.69 11.39 -6.53
CA PRO A 38 19.70 10.66 -5.74
C PRO A 38 19.24 9.42 -6.53
N PRO A 39 19.11 8.24 -5.88
CA PRO A 39 18.66 7.03 -6.56
C PRO A 39 17.31 7.28 -7.21
N SER A 40 17.09 6.72 -8.40
CA SER A 40 15.80 6.81 -9.07
C SER A 40 14.69 6.28 -8.13
N PRO A 41 13.44 6.78 -8.21
CA PRO A 41 12.36 6.26 -7.38
C PRO A 41 12.21 4.73 -7.48
N ARG A 42 12.47 4.16 -8.66
CA ARG A 42 12.54 2.72 -8.88
C ARG A 42 13.66 2.04 -8.08
N GLN A 43 14.88 2.60 -8.09
CA GLN A 43 15.99 2.09 -7.30
C GLN A 43 15.74 2.22 -5.79
N PHE A 44 15.01 3.26 -5.38
CA PHE A 44 14.60 3.48 -4.00
C PHE A 44 13.60 2.42 -3.51
N PHE A 45 12.60 2.05 -4.31
CA PHE A 45 11.70 0.96 -3.95
C PHE A 45 12.41 -0.39 -3.99
N LEU A 46 13.22 -0.66 -5.02
CA LEU A 46 13.93 -1.94 -5.14
C LEU A 46 14.94 -2.17 -4.00
N SER A 47 15.56 -1.13 -3.44
CA SER A 47 16.48 -1.29 -2.31
C SER A 47 15.78 -1.56 -0.97
N HIS A 48 14.51 -1.18 -0.83
CA HIS A 48 13.67 -1.53 0.32
C HIS A 48 12.86 -2.82 0.09
N PHE A 49 12.80 -3.29 -1.15
CA PHE A 49 12.00 -4.41 -1.59
C PHE A 49 12.91 -5.56 -2.01
N ASP A 50 13.48 -6.25 -1.02
CA ASP A 50 14.09 -7.55 -1.25
C ASP A 50 13.08 -8.66 -0.93
N LYS A 51 12.39 -9.17 -1.97
CA LYS A 51 11.48 -10.32 -1.82
C LYS A 51 12.19 -11.55 -1.24
N SER A 52 13.50 -11.69 -1.44
CA SER A 52 14.26 -12.84 -0.96
C SER A 52 14.61 -12.76 0.54
N ALA A 53 14.53 -11.57 1.14
CA ALA A 53 14.77 -11.34 2.56
C ALA A 53 13.52 -11.55 3.43
N ILE A 54 12.34 -11.73 2.82
CA ILE A 54 11.07 -11.86 3.54
C ILE A 54 10.77 -13.35 3.70
N SER A 55 11.11 -13.89 4.86
CA SER A 55 10.62 -15.22 5.27
C SER A 55 9.10 -15.17 5.47
N PRO A 56 8.39 -16.32 5.47
CA PRO A 56 6.96 -16.39 5.79
C PRO A 56 6.63 -15.69 7.13
N ASP A 57 7.56 -15.79 8.07
CA ASP A 57 7.45 -15.22 9.42
C ASP A 57 7.90 -13.75 9.50
N THR A 58 8.22 -13.09 8.38
CA THR A 58 8.66 -11.69 8.39
C THR A 58 7.68 -10.80 7.63
N ALA A 59 7.47 -9.58 8.11
CA ALA A 59 6.76 -8.52 7.42
C ALA A 59 7.67 -7.30 7.26
N ALA A 60 7.85 -6.80 6.04
CA ALA A 60 8.49 -5.52 5.75
C ALA A 60 7.43 -4.47 5.47
N LEU A 61 7.49 -3.33 6.14
CA LEU A 61 6.59 -2.20 5.96
C LEU A 61 7.38 -1.03 5.37
N THR A 62 6.81 -0.31 4.42
CA THR A 62 7.38 0.91 3.83
C THR A 62 6.30 1.99 3.84
N TYR A 63 6.53 3.06 4.60
CA TYR A 63 5.60 4.18 4.67
C TYR A 63 5.69 5.08 3.42
N LEU A 64 4.57 5.33 2.75
CA LEU A 64 4.49 6.07 1.49
C LEU A 64 3.99 7.53 1.65
N GLU A 65 3.99 8.03 2.89
CA GLU A 65 3.36 9.30 3.30
C GLU A 65 1.82 9.30 3.27
N ILE A 66 1.23 10.18 4.06
CA ILE A 66 -0.23 10.30 4.28
C ILE A 66 -0.77 8.99 4.87
N ASN A 67 -1.64 8.26 4.15
CA ASN A 67 -2.21 6.99 4.59
C ASN A 67 -1.54 5.78 3.92
N GLY A 68 -0.61 6.02 2.99
CA GLY A 68 -0.08 4.99 2.11
C GLY A 68 0.97 4.08 2.76
N TRP A 69 0.85 2.78 2.52
CA TRP A 69 1.86 1.78 2.92
C TRP A 69 2.11 0.77 1.81
N LEU A 70 3.35 0.31 1.69
CA LEU A 70 3.69 -0.92 0.97
C LEU A 70 4.12 -1.96 2.00
N ILE A 71 3.38 -3.07 2.07
CA ILE A 71 3.58 -4.15 3.04
C ILE A 71 3.99 -5.40 2.27
N SER A 72 5.09 -6.03 2.67
CA SER A 72 5.52 -7.29 2.10
C SER A 72 5.57 -8.35 3.20
N THR A 73 4.76 -9.40 3.10
CA THR A 73 4.64 -10.45 4.12
C THR A 73 4.06 -11.73 3.51
N GLY A 74 4.43 -12.91 4.00
CA GLY A 74 3.92 -14.18 3.47
C GLY A 74 4.17 -14.37 1.96
N GLY A 75 5.24 -13.77 1.43
CA GLY A 75 5.55 -13.74 -0.01
C GLY A 75 4.69 -12.78 -0.85
N LEU A 76 3.71 -12.10 -0.24
CA LEU A 76 2.82 -11.15 -0.90
C LEU A 76 3.31 -9.71 -0.77
N THR A 77 2.94 -8.89 -1.75
CA THR A 77 3.14 -7.44 -1.79
C THR A 77 1.79 -6.74 -1.79
N ILE A 78 1.46 -6.07 -0.69
CA ILE A 78 0.16 -5.43 -0.45
C ILE A 78 0.38 -3.91 -0.46
N LEU A 79 -0.31 -3.21 -1.36
CA LEU A 79 -0.34 -1.76 -1.40
C LEU A 79 -1.57 -1.26 -0.66
N VAL A 80 -1.40 -0.40 0.35
CA VAL A 80 -2.48 0.11 1.19
C VAL A 80 -2.65 1.60 0.96
N ASP A 81 -3.89 2.05 0.74
CA ASP A 81 -4.33 3.46 0.64
C ASP A 81 -3.37 4.40 -0.13
N PRO A 82 -3.04 4.08 -1.39
CA PRO A 82 -1.96 4.77 -2.08
C PRO A 82 -2.34 6.18 -2.55
N ILE A 83 -1.54 7.18 -2.16
CA ILE A 83 -1.55 8.54 -2.73
C ILE A 83 -0.22 8.80 -3.44
N LEU A 84 -0.11 8.34 -4.69
CA LEU A 84 1.15 8.30 -5.43
C LEU A 84 1.22 9.30 -6.59
N GLU A 85 0.07 9.70 -7.14
CA GLU A 85 -0.03 10.61 -8.30
C GLU A 85 -0.85 11.86 -8.01
N GLY A 86 -0.21 13.03 -8.12
CA GLY A 86 -0.80 14.34 -7.89
C GLY A 86 -0.97 14.70 -6.40
N PRO A 87 -1.44 15.93 -6.12
CA PRO A 87 -1.84 16.33 -4.79
C PRO A 87 -3.16 15.67 -4.37
N LEU A 88 -3.36 15.55 -3.06
CA LEU A 88 -4.65 15.25 -2.44
C LEU A 88 -5.45 16.55 -2.34
N ASP A 89 -6.57 16.65 -3.05
CA ASP A 89 -7.37 17.87 -3.11
C ASP A 89 -8.89 17.68 -2.98
N PHE A 90 -9.37 16.45 -2.74
CA PHE A 90 -10.80 16.13 -2.60
C PHE A 90 -11.65 16.62 -3.78
N GLY A 91 -11.05 16.84 -4.96
CA GLY A 91 -11.72 17.39 -6.14
C GLY A 91 -11.94 18.90 -6.11
N ILE A 92 -11.45 19.63 -5.08
CA ILE A 92 -11.64 21.08 -4.94
C ILE A 92 -10.29 21.79 -4.69
N PRO A 93 -9.37 21.83 -5.68
CA PRO A 93 -8.00 22.31 -5.51
C PRO A 93 -7.88 23.80 -5.11
N ALA A 94 -8.92 24.59 -5.34
CA ALA A 94 -8.95 25.99 -4.92
C ALA A 94 -9.11 26.16 -3.40
N ILE A 95 -9.62 25.16 -2.70
CA ILE A 95 -9.92 25.21 -1.26
C ILE A 95 -8.95 24.37 -0.46
N TYR A 96 -8.52 23.22 -0.99
CA TYR A 96 -7.60 22.33 -0.31
C TYR A 96 -6.66 21.66 -1.31
N SER A 97 -5.37 21.60 -0.95
CA SER A 97 -4.37 20.83 -1.68
C SER A 97 -3.25 20.45 -0.72
N ALA A 98 -3.05 19.15 -0.54
CA ALA A 98 -1.96 18.58 0.23
C ALA A 98 -1.03 17.80 -0.70
N SER A 99 0.27 17.88 -0.44
CA SER A 99 1.30 17.16 -1.20
C SER A 99 2.23 16.43 -0.26
N LYS A 100 2.75 15.30 -0.74
CA LYS A 100 3.83 14.55 -0.09
C LYS A 100 5.04 15.46 0.15
N ARG A 101 5.66 15.32 1.32
CA ARG A 101 6.78 16.19 1.74
C ARG A 101 8.11 15.66 1.22
N ILE A 102 8.27 14.34 1.18
CA ILE A 102 9.55 13.68 0.93
C ILE A 102 9.54 12.99 -0.44
N LEU A 103 8.51 12.21 -0.72
CA LEU A 103 8.35 11.45 -1.95
C LEU A 103 7.85 12.35 -3.10
N PRO A 104 8.26 12.05 -4.35
CA PRO A 104 7.78 12.80 -5.51
C PRO A 104 6.26 12.69 -5.67
N SER A 105 5.64 13.74 -6.20
CA SER A 105 4.19 13.80 -6.41
C SER A 105 3.73 13.01 -7.64
N SER A 106 4.62 12.53 -8.49
CA SER A 106 4.28 11.74 -9.68
C SER A 106 5.39 10.74 -10.04
N GLY A 107 5.05 9.74 -10.86
CA GLY A 107 6.00 8.73 -11.36
C GLY A 107 6.31 7.62 -10.36
N LEU A 108 5.65 7.63 -9.20
CA LEU A 108 5.82 6.59 -8.17
C LEU A 108 5.12 5.31 -8.58
N CYS A 109 3.95 5.39 -9.23
CA CYS A 109 3.20 4.21 -9.66
C CYS A 109 4.04 3.30 -10.58
N GLU A 110 4.81 3.87 -11.51
CA GLU A 110 5.70 3.14 -12.42
C GLU A 110 6.93 2.55 -11.73
N SER A 111 7.23 3.04 -10.53
CA SER A 111 8.41 2.65 -9.76
C SER A 111 8.11 1.57 -8.72
N LEU A 112 6.82 1.25 -8.52
CA LEU A 112 6.39 0.21 -7.60
C LEU A 112 6.88 -1.18 -8.04
N PRO A 113 7.16 -2.07 -7.08
CA PRO A 113 7.30 -3.49 -7.40
C PRO A 113 5.95 -4.09 -7.85
N PRO A 114 5.93 -5.33 -8.38
CA PRO A 114 4.69 -6.04 -8.66
C PRO A 114 3.81 -6.12 -7.41
N ILE A 115 2.55 -5.68 -7.54
CA ILE A 115 1.57 -5.64 -6.45
C ILE A 115 0.69 -6.88 -6.53
N ASP A 116 0.65 -7.65 -5.45
CA ASP A 116 -0.18 -8.86 -5.37
C ASP A 116 -1.60 -8.54 -4.86
N CYS A 117 -1.78 -7.44 -4.11
CA CYS A 117 -3.09 -6.96 -3.66
C CYS A 117 -3.07 -5.45 -3.42
N LEU A 118 -4.12 -4.76 -3.86
CA LEU A 118 -4.45 -3.40 -3.43
C LEU A 118 -5.48 -3.49 -2.29
N LEU A 119 -5.18 -2.87 -1.16
CA LEU A 119 -6.06 -2.78 -0.01
C LEU A 119 -6.48 -1.33 0.19
N ILE A 120 -7.78 -1.07 0.09
CA ILE A 120 -8.37 0.22 0.43
C ILE A 120 -9.08 0.06 1.76
N THR A 121 -8.78 0.93 2.71
CA THR A 121 -9.38 0.86 4.05
C THR A 121 -10.67 1.66 4.15
N GLN A 122 -10.81 2.75 3.39
CA GLN A 122 -11.96 3.65 3.38
C GLN A 122 -12.21 4.28 1.99
N GLY A 123 -13.45 4.65 1.68
CA GLY A 123 -13.84 5.24 0.40
C GLY A 123 -13.52 6.73 0.22
N LEU A 124 -13.02 7.40 1.26
CA LEU A 124 -12.65 8.82 1.24
C LEU A 124 -11.40 9.07 0.39
N ASP A 125 -11.25 10.28 -0.18
CA ASP A 125 -10.20 10.58 -1.17
C ASP A 125 -8.77 10.50 -0.61
N ASP A 126 -8.59 10.66 0.69
CA ASP A 126 -7.32 10.47 1.39
C ASP A 126 -6.94 9.01 1.64
N HIS A 127 -7.81 8.07 1.27
CA HIS A 127 -7.55 6.63 1.27
C HIS A 127 -7.69 6.04 -0.15
N ALA A 128 -8.81 6.31 -0.81
CA ALA A 128 -9.16 5.87 -2.15
C ALA A 128 -8.84 6.95 -3.21
N HIS A 129 -7.62 7.45 -3.26
CA HIS A 129 -7.27 8.59 -4.12
C HIS A 129 -7.43 8.29 -5.63
N GLU A 130 -8.41 8.91 -6.26
CA GLU A 130 -8.86 8.55 -7.62
C GLU A 130 -7.76 8.68 -8.68
N ARG A 131 -6.90 9.71 -8.59
CA ARG A 131 -5.80 9.92 -9.56
C ARG A 131 -4.80 8.77 -9.52
N THR A 132 -4.47 8.31 -8.31
CA THR A 132 -3.55 7.20 -8.11
C THR A 132 -4.16 5.90 -8.59
N LEU A 133 -5.42 5.63 -8.23
CA LEU A 133 -6.16 4.44 -8.64
C LEU A 133 -6.31 4.33 -10.17
N LYS A 134 -6.63 5.45 -10.85
CA LYS A 134 -6.66 5.52 -12.33
C LYS A 134 -5.30 5.17 -12.94
N LYS A 135 -4.21 5.62 -12.34
CA LYS A 135 -2.87 5.32 -12.83
C LYS A 135 -2.52 3.84 -12.63
N LEU A 136 -2.81 3.29 -11.45
CA LEU A 136 -2.59 1.86 -11.15
C LEU A 136 -3.41 0.98 -12.09
N CYS A 137 -4.69 1.26 -12.29
CA CYS A 137 -5.54 0.51 -13.23
C CYS A 137 -5.02 0.55 -14.68
N LYS A 138 -4.39 1.66 -15.10
CA LYS A 138 -3.76 1.77 -16.43
C LYS A 138 -2.50 0.91 -16.55
N LEU A 139 -1.74 0.77 -15.47
CA LEU A 139 -0.51 -0.02 -15.44
C LEU A 139 -0.82 -1.52 -15.35
N ASP A 140 -1.75 -1.89 -14.47
CA ASP A 140 -2.21 -3.26 -14.30
C ASP A 140 -3.68 -3.30 -13.87
N ARG A 141 -4.53 -3.68 -14.81
CA ARG A 141 -5.98 -3.82 -14.61
C ARG A 141 -6.33 -5.11 -13.86
N SER A 142 -5.41 -6.06 -13.78
CA SER A 142 -5.62 -7.38 -13.17
C SER A 142 -5.42 -7.39 -11.66
N ILE A 143 -4.89 -6.30 -11.08
CA ILE A 143 -4.62 -6.19 -9.65
C ILE A 143 -5.87 -6.57 -8.84
N PRO A 144 -5.76 -7.57 -7.96
CA PRO A 144 -6.74 -7.87 -6.92
C PRO A 144 -6.96 -6.71 -5.98
N ILE A 145 -8.23 -6.42 -5.64
CA ILE A 145 -8.57 -5.34 -4.73
C ILE A 145 -9.43 -5.87 -3.59
N VAL A 146 -9.05 -5.54 -2.37
CA VAL A 146 -9.89 -5.68 -1.18
C VAL A 146 -10.23 -4.28 -0.69
N ALA A 147 -11.51 -4.00 -0.50
CA ALA A 147 -11.98 -2.66 -0.14
C ALA A 147 -13.29 -2.74 0.65
N PRO A 148 -13.69 -1.69 1.37
CA PRO A 148 -15.04 -1.62 1.90
C PRO A 148 -16.03 -1.11 0.83
N PRO A 149 -17.35 -1.28 1.04
CA PRO A 149 -18.37 -0.80 0.11
C PRO A 149 -18.31 0.71 -0.20
N SER A 150 -17.92 1.58 0.74
CA SER A 150 -17.79 3.03 0.48
C SER A 150 -16.84 3.36 -0.67
N ALA A 151 -15.81 2.53 -0.91
CA ALA A 151 -14.83 2.75 -1.97
C ALA A 151 -15.35 2.38 -3.37
N GLN A 152 -16.52 1.72 -3.48
CA GLN A 152 -17.04 1.20 -4.74
C GLN A 152 -17.08 2.27 -5.84
N GLY A 153 -17.69 3.43 -5.56
CA GLY A 153 -17.85 4.48 -6.57
C GLY A 153 -16.51 4.99 -7.10
N THR A 154 -15.49 5.11 -6.23
CA THR A 154 -14.17 5.58 -6.64
C THR A 154 -13.39 4.53 -7.43
N LEU A 155 -13.51 3.25 -7.06
CA LEU A 155 -12.91 2.13 -7.81
C LEU A 155 -13.53 1.97 -9.20
N GLU A 156 -14.85 2.14 -9.32
CA GLU A 156 -15.57 2.13 -10.59
C GLU A 156 -15.13 3.30 -11.49
N ARG A 157 -15.10 4.53 -10.96
CA ARG A 157 -14.59 5.71 -11.70
C ARG A 157 -13.12 5.58 -12.08
N SER A 158 -12.35 4.80 -11.31
CA SER A 158 -10.95 4.50 -11.62
C SER A 158 -10.78 3.46 -12.71
N GLY A 159 -11.84 2.72 -13.03
CA GLY A 159 -11.92 1.80 -14.15
C GLY A 159 -11.56 0.36 -13.84
N PHE A 160 -11.42 -0.04 -12.57
CA PHE A 160 -11.13 -1.42 -12.20
C PHE A 160 -12.31 -2.35 -12.52
N PRO A 161 -12.08 -3.57 -13.02
CA PRO A 161 -13.14 -4.54 -13.23
C PRO A 161 -13.75 -4.98 -11.90
N SER A 162 -15.08 -5.01 -11.81
CA SER A 162 -15.78 -5.51 -10.61
C SER A 162 -15.40 -6.95 -10.25
N SER A 163 -14.97 -7.76 -11.22
CA SER A 163 -14.48 -9.13 -11.01
C SER A 163 -13.23 -9.21 -10.14
N ASN A 164 -12.46 -8.13 -10.06
CA ASN A 164 -11.18 -8.08 -9.34
C ASN A 164 -11.34 -7.48 -7.94
N ILE A 165 -12.54 -6.98 -7.60
CA ILE A 165 -12.82 -6.28 -6.36
C ILE A 165 -13.58 -7.21 -5.42
N SER A 166 -13.07 -7.37 -4.20
CA SER A 166 -13.74 -8.05 -3.12
C SER A 166 -14.09 -7.06 -2.03
N PHE A 167 -15.38 -6.69 -1.97
CA PHE A 167 -15.88 -5.82 -0.90
C PHE A 167 -16.02 -6.59 0.41
N ILE A 168 -15.50 -6.02 1.50
CA ILE A 168 -15.61 -6.58 2.85
C ILE A 168 -16.23 -5.58 3.82
N GLN A 169 -17.14 -6.07 4.65
CA GLN A 169 -17.77 -5.30 5.73
C GLN A 169 -17.15 -5.69 7.08
N PRO A 170 -17.31 -4.87 8.14
CA PRO A 170 -16.85 -5.22 9.48
C PRO A 170 -17.29 -6.64 9.90
N GLY A 171 -16.35 -7.43 10.43
CA GLY A 171 -16.53 -8.85 10.75
C GLY A 171 -16.22 -9.80 9.58
N GLY A 172 -16.09 -9.28 8.37
CA GLY A 172 -15.66 -10.01 7.18
C GLY A 172 -14.17 -10.34 7.20
N ARG A 173 -13.80 -11.39 6.47
CA ARG A 173 -12.40 -11.82 6.30
C ARG A 173 -12.13 -12.34 4.88
N ILE A 174 -10.93 -12.09 4.38
CA ILE A 174 -10.44 -12.60 3.09
C ILE A 174 -9.01 -13.12 3.29
N THR A 175 -8.74 -14.31 2.78
CA THR A 175 -7.37 -14.84 2.69
C THR A 175 -6.77 -14.45 1.35
N LEU A 176 -5.62 -13.76 1.38
CA LEU A 176 -4.83 -13.40 0.22
C LEU A 176 -3.97 -14.61 -0.17
N GLY A 177 -4.06 -15.07 -1.43
CA GLY A 177 -3.29 -16.23 -1.94
C GLY A 177 -4.14 -17.26 -2.71
N GLN A 178 -5.38 -17.52 -2.29
CA GLN A 178 -6.25 -18.50 -2.97
C GLN A 178 -7.16 -17.90 -4.06
N ARG A 179 -7.39 -16.58 -4.00
CA ARG A 179 -8.43 -15.93 -4.80
C ARG A 179 -7.91 -15.24 -6.07
N PHE A 180 -6.59 -15.15 -6.21
CA PHE A 180 -5.95 -14.20 -7.12
C PHE A 180 -4.91 -14.86 -8.03
N GLY A 181 -5.36 -15.90 -8.73
CA GLY A 181 -5.17 -15.99 -10.19
C GLY A 181 -3.75 -16.09 -10.73
N ASP A 182 -2.87 -16.89 -10.12
CA ASP A 182 -1.85 -17.61 -10.88
C ASP A 182 -1.47 -18.89 -10.13
N ASN A 183 -2.02 -20.04 -10.54
CA ASN A 183 -1.70 -21.34 -9.95
C ASN A 183 -0.20 -21.67 -10.05
N SER A 184 0.55 -20.99 -10.93
CA SER A 184 2.00 -21.14 -11.02
C SER A 184 2.78 -20.39 -9.91
N LYS A 185 2.15 -19.43 -9.22
CA LYS A 185 2.73 -18.69 -8.09
C LYS A 185 2.18 -19.14 -6.74
N ALA A 186 1.03 -19.81 -6.70
CA ALA A 186 0.39 -20.32 -5.49
C ALA A 186 1.29 -21.20 -4.62
N ALA A 187 2.27 -21.90 -5.21
CA ALA A 187 3.23 -22.74 -4.49
C ALA A 187 4.26 -21.94 -3.65
N ASN A 188 4.46 -20.65 -3.95
CA ASN A 188 5.46 -19.78 -3.29
C ASN A 188 4.85 -18.76 -2.31
N TYR A 189 3.52 -18.70 -2.18
CA TYR A 189 2.83 -17.80 -1.25
C TYR A 189 2.48 -18.53 0.04
N ASP A 190 2.64 -17.84 1.17
CA ASP A 190 2.05 -18.29 2.42
C ASP A 190 0.53 -18.10 2.33
N GLN A 191 -0.20 -19.22 2.35
CA GLN A 191 -1.66 -19.25 2.22
C GLN A 191 -2.39 -18.69 3.46
N ASN A 192 -1.68 -18.07 4.39
CA ASN A 192 -2.18 -17.66 5.70
C ASN A 192 -2.34 -16.15 5.90
N VAL A 193 -2.07 -15.31 4.89
CA VAL A 193 -2.28 -13.86 5.04
C VAL A 193 -3.78 -13.54 4.98
N VAL A 194 -4.36 -13.22 6.13
CA VAL A 194 -5.79 -12.93 6.26
C VAL A 194 -6.04 -11.44 6.54
N VAL A 195 -6.77 -10.80 5.64
CA VAL A 195 -7.34 -9.46 5.86
C VAL A 195 -8.65 -9.63 6.64
N ARG A 196 -8.76 -8.94 7.77
CA ARG A 196 -9.99 -8.88 8.58
C ARG A 196 -10.47 -7.44 8.64
N ALA A 197 -11.70 -7.20 8.23
CA ALA A 197 -12.34 -5.90 8.44
C ALA A 197 -12.83 -5.82 9.88
N THR A 198 -12.39 -4.81 10.61
CA THR A 198 -12.92 -4.46 11.93
C THR A 198 -13.81 -3.24 11.81
N THR A 199 -14.65 -2.97 12.81
CA THR A 199 -15.43 -1.72 12.82
C THR A 199 -14.49 -0.54 13.06
N GLY A 200 -14.38 0.36 12.09
CA GLY A 200 -13.66 1.62 12.26
C GLY A 200 -14.39 2.66 13.12
N ALA A 201 -13.74 3.82 13.25
CA ALA A 201 -14.35 4.98 13.88
C ALA A 201 -15.46 5.58 12.99
N LEU A 202 -16.35 6.39 13.55
CA LEU A 202 -17.26 7.20 12.75
C LEU A 202 -16.47 8.34 12.10
N VAL A 203 -15.94 8.09 10.91
CA VAL A 203 -15.22 9.04 10.06
C VAL A 203 -16.02 9.19 8.78
N GLY A 204 -16.25 10.44 8.35
CA GLY A 204 -17.15 10.75 7.24
C GLY A 204 -18.48 11.38 7.70
N PRO A 205 -19.40 11.64 6.77
CA PRO A 205 -20.68 12.24 7.08
C PRO A 205 -21.50 11.37 8.05
N PRO A 206 -22.40 11.96 8.86
CA PRO A 206 -23.13 11.23 9.90
C PRO A 206 -24.07 10.12 9.39
N TRP A 207 -24.30 10.03 8.08
CA TRP A 207 -25.11 9.00 7.43
C TRP A 207 -24.30 7.83 6.84
N GLU A 208 -22.96 7.90 6.86
CA GLU A 208 -22.11 6.82 6.36
C GLU A 208 -21.96 5.70 7.39
N ALA A 209 -21.93 4.45 6.92
CA ALA A 209 -21.75 3.29 7.79
C ALA A 209 -20.33 3.29 8.39
N ARG A 210 -20.17 2.66 9.55
CA ARG A 210 -18.82 2.49 10.14
C ARG A 210 -18.07 1.42 9.37
N GLU A 211 -16.91 1.79 8.86
CA GLU A 211 -16.00 0.94 8.10
C GLU A 211 -14.60 1.03 8.70
#